data_AF-A0A1T5MGT4-F1
#
_entry.id   AF-A0A1T5MGT4-F1
#
_cell.length_a   1.000
_cell.length_b   1.000
_cell.length_c   1.000
_cell.angle_alpha   90.00
_cell.angle_beta   90.00
_cell.angle_gamma   90.00
#
_symmetry.space_group_name_H-M   'P 1'
#
loop_
_entity.id
_entity.type
_entity.pdbx_description
1 polymer ?
#
loop_
_entity_poly.entity_id
_entity_poly.type
_entity_poly.pdbx_seq_one_letter_code
_entity_poly.pdbx_strand_id
1 'polypeptide(L)'
;MPRAIYFTVTLRFESLLAISATYMSNCITHKKCYLSKEIAEDVLIETRTAFDYAPGMGPVSVYLCDECGYYHLTSKGPMNEKLNQYLSEGKIQRQKEANRWLDKFKKR
;
A
#
# COMPACT_ATOMS: atom_id res chain seq x y z
N MET A 1 -34.67 -43.44 -14.14
CA MET A 1 -34.62 -41.96 -14.16
C MET A 1 -33.70 -41.47 -13.04
N PRO A 2 -32.40 -41.23 -13.27
CA PRO A 2 -31.59 -40.40 -12.37
C PRO A 2 -31.41 -39.00 -12.97
N ARG A 3 -31.79 -37.99 -12.18
CA ARG A 3 -31.55 -36.56 -12.45
C ARG A 3 -30.12 -36.18 -12.08
N ALA A 4 -29.63 -35.14 -12.77
CA ALA A 4 -28.34 -34.46 -12.65
C ALA A 4 -27.85 -34.25 -11.21
N ILE A 5 -26.57 -33.99 -10.97
CA ILE A 5 -26.04 -32.62 -10.93
C ILE A 5 -24.52 -32.64 -11.10
N TYR A 6 -24.04 -31.88 -12.08
CA TYR A 6 -22.65 -31.47 -12.23
C TYR A 6 -22.33 -30.42 -11.17
N PHE A 7 -21.31 -30.64 -10.33
CA PHE A 7 -20.75 -29.59 -9.48
C PHE A 7 -19.24 -29.55 -9.71
N THR A 8 -18.83 -28.81 -10.74
CA THR A 8 -17.44 -28.40 -10.91
C THR A 8 -17.14 -27.29 -9.91
N VAL A 9 -16.60 -27.67 -8.75
CA VAL A 9 -15.99 -26.72 -7.82
C VAL A 9 -14.71 -26.21 -8.46
N THR A 10 -14.84 -25.06 -9.09
CA THR A 10 -13.71 -24.17 -9.38
C THR A 10 -13.30 -23.44 -8.11
N LEU A 11 -12.05 -22.99 -8.10
CA LEU A 11 -11.44 -22.05 -7.14
C LEU A 11 -10.76 -22.68 -5.92
N ARG A 12 -9.58 -23.25 -6.16
CA ARG A 12 -8.47 -23.23 -5.20
C ARG A 12 -7.50 -22.11 -5.60
N PHE A 13 -7.94 -20.87 -5.42
CA PHE A 13 -7.09 -19.68 -5.46
C PHE A 13 -6.38 -19.57 -4.10
N GLU A 14 -5.51 -20.54 -3.80
CA GLU A 14 -4.54 -20.47 -2.71
C GLU A 14 -3.34 -19.68 -3.27
N SER A 15 -3.29 -18.38 -3.00
CA SER A 15 -2.45 -17.86 -1.93
C SER A 15 -0.99 -18.31 -2.05
N LEU A 16 -0.28 -17.75 -3.04
CA LEU A 16 1.16 -17.72 -3.03
C LEU A 16 1.61 -16.27 -3.15
N LEU A 17 2.22 -15.80 -2.05
CA LEU A 17 3.18 -14.72 -1.97
C LEU A 17 2.50 -13.33 -2.12
N ALA A 18 2.30 -12.56 -1.05
CA ALA A 18 3.40 -11.99 -0.27
C ALA A 18 4.62 -11.67 -1.16
N ILE A 19 4.38 -11.12 -2.35
CA ILE A 19 5.40 -10.40 -3.12
C ILE A 19 5.71 -9.18 -2.26
N SER A 20 6.73 -9.34 -1.43
CA SER A 20 7.69 -8.31 -1.08
C SER A 20 8.03 -7.53 -2.35
N ALA A 21 7.21 -6.52 -2.65
CA ALA A 21 7.35 -5.62 -3.80
C ALA A 21 8.51 -4.62 -3.59
N THR A 22 9.57 -5.10 -2.98
CA THR A 22 10.92 -4.56 -3.09
C THR A 22 11.69 -5.54 -3.96
N TYR A 23 11.36 -5.61 -5.26
CA TYR A 23 12.38 -6.04 -6.20
C TYR A 23 13.51 -5.01 -6.06
N MET A 24 14.72 -5.44 -5.73
CA MET A 24 15.89 -4.59 -5.52
C MET A 24 16.39 -3.98 -6.86
N SER A 25 15.49 -3.48 -7.70
CA SER A 25 15.83 -2.58 -8.79
C SER A 25 16.22 -1.25 -8.15
N ASN A 26 17.52 -1.05 -7.97
CA ASN A 26 18.02 0.22 -7.48
C ASN A 26 17.74 1.28 -8.55
N CYS A 27 16.88 2.25 -8.25
CA CYS A 27 16.88 3.51 -8.99
C CYS A 27 18.26 4.16 -8.80
N ILE A 28 18.78 4.87 -9.80
CA ILE A 28 20.03 5.66 -9.64
C ILE A 28 19.93 6.69 -8.51
N THR A 29 18.70 7.14 -8.22
CA THR A 29 18.39 8.02 -7.08
C THR A 29 18.29 7.30 -5.74
N HIS A 30 18.51 5.97 -5.70
CA HIS A 30 18.42 5.09 -4.53
C HIS A 30 17.07 5.13 -3.80
N LYS A 31 16.01 5.56 -4.48
CA LYS A 31 14.64 5.58 -3.94
C LYS A 31 14.04 4.18 -3.98
N LYS A 32 13.11 3.91 -3.05
CA LYS A 32 12.31 2.67 -3.03
C LYS A 32 11.47 2.57 -4.31
N CYS A 33 11.61 1.47 -5.03
CA CYS A 33 10.90 1.19 -6.28
C CYS A 33 9.69 0.29 -6.04
N TYR A 34 8.58 0.60 -6.70
CA TYR A 34 7.35 -0.20 -6.68
C TYR A 34 6.96 -0.62 -8.09
N LEU A 35 6.49 -1.86 -8.23
CA LEU A 35 6.19 -2.50 -9.52
C LEU A 35 4.94 -1.92 -10.20
N SER A 36 3.89 -1.66 -9.43
CA SER A 36 2.64 -1.11 -9.94
C SER A 36 2.23 0.16 -9.18
N LYS A 37 1.41 0.98 -9.83
CA LYS A 37 0.82 2.18 -9.22
C LYS A 37 0.02 1.81 -7.97
N GLU A 38 -0.77 0.75 -8.04
CA GLU A 38 -1.62 0.26 -6.95
C GLU A 38 -0.80 -0.08 -5.70
N ILE A 39 0.30 -0.82 -5.87
CA ILE A 39 1.22 -1.16 -4.77
C ILE A 39 1.81 0.12 -4.16
N ALA A 40 2.24 1.06 -5.01
CA ALA A 40 2.79 2.32 -4.52
C ALA A 40 1.74 3.15 -3.76
N GLU A 41 0.48 3.13 -4.17
CA GLU A 41 -0.63 3.79 -3.46
C GLU A 41 -0.95 3.14 -2.12
N ASP A 42 -0.94 1.81 -2.05
CA ASP A 42 -1.12 1.10 -0.79
C ASP A 42 0.02 1.43 0.18
N VAL A 43 1.26 1.39 -0.31
CA VAL A 43 2.44 1.74 0.49
C VAL A 43 2.45 3.22 0.88
N LEU A 44 1.88 4.12 0.07
CA LEU A 44 1.69 5.52 0.43
C LEU A 44 0.79 5.65 1.67
N ILE A 45 -0.32 4.92 1.70
CA ILE A 45 -1.27 4.91 2.83
C ILE A 45 -0.63 4.26 4.07
N GLU A 46 0.04 3.12 3.90
CA GLU A 46 0.76 2.44 4.98
C GLU A 46 1.83 3.35 5.59
N THR A 47 2.63 4.02 4.76
CA THR A 47 3.65 4.96 5.23
C THR A 47 3.01 6.11 6.02
N ARG A 48 1.84 6.59 5.59
CA ARG A 48 1.08 7.64 6.29
C ARG A 48 0.51 7.19 7.64
N THR A 49 0.18 5.91 7.77
CA THR A 49 -0.35 5.33 9.02
C THR A 49 0.76 4.89 9.98
N ALA A 50 1.92 4.49 9.45
CA ALA A 50 3.09 4.11 10.25
C ALA A 50 3.81 5.32 10.86
N PHE A 51 3.86 6.45 10.15
CA PHE A 51 4.59 7.64 10.60
C PHE A 51 3.64 8.80 10.97
N ASP A 52 3.96 9.47 12.08
CA ASP A 52 3.29 10.71 12.50
C ASP A 52 3.87 11.93 11.78
N TYR A 53 3.50 12.08 10.51
CA TYR A 53 3.76 13.30 9.77
C TYR A 53 2.85 14.43 10.24
N ALA A 54 3.43 15.62 10.40
CA ALA A 54 2.69 16.87 10.57
C ALA A 54 1.75 17.14 9.37
N PRO A 55 0.67 17.92 9.56
CA PRO A 55 -0.18 18.35 8.46
C PRO A 55 0.65 19.09 7.40
N GLY A 56 0.53 18.66 6.13
CA GLY A 56 1.31 19.21 5.00
C GLY A 56 2.72 18.61 4.82
N MET A 57 3.19 17.77 5.74
CA MET A 57 4.50 17.09 5.63
C MET A 57 4.33 15.66 5.16
N GLY A 58 5.30 15.10 4.43
CA GLY A 58 5.36 13.69 4.03
C GLY A 58 4.92 13.42 2.58
N PRO A 59 4.90 12.16 2.13
CA PRO A 59 4.53 11.80 0.76
C PRO A 59 3.02 11.98 0.55
N VAL A 60 2.65 12.49 -0.62
CA VAL A 60 1.29 12.94 -0.98
C VAL A 60 0.80 12.26 -2.26
N SER A 61 1.72 11.86 -3.15
CA SER A 61 1.39 11.26 -4.43
C SER A 61 2.44 10.23 -4.87
N VAL A 62 2.15 9.58 -6.00
CA VAL A 62 2.98 8.55 -6.63
C VAL A 62 3.29 8.98 -8.07
N TYR A 63 4.52 8.77 -8.53
CA TYR A 63 4.93 9.03 -9.90
C TYR A 63 5.71 7.85 -10.49
N LEU A 64 5.67 7.69 -11.81
CA LEU A 64 6.53 6.76 -12.55
C LEU A 64 7.86 7.46 -12.84
N CYS A 65 8.99 6.82 -12.53
CA CYS A 65 10.30 7.37 -12.85
C CYS A 65 10.75 6.94 -14.24
N ASP A 66 11.20 7.90 -15.04
CA ASP A 66 11.65 7.66 -16.42
C ASP A 66 13.00 6.93 -16.50
N GLU A 67 13.84 7.02 -15.45
CA GLU A 67 15.18 6.44 -15.42
C GLU A 67 15.17 4.96 -15.06
N CYS A 68 14.32 4.56 -14.11
CA CYS A 68 14.23 3.17 -13.64
C CYS A 68 12.97 2.44 -14.11
N GLY A 69 11.96 3.15 -14.61
CA GLY A 69 10.69 2.56 -15.05
C GLY A 69 9.78 2.07 -13.92
N TYR A 70 10.06 2.43 -12.66
CA TYR A 70 9.28 2.03 -11.49
C TYR A 70 8.54 3.20 -10.84
N TYR A 71 7.53 2.86 -10.02
CA TYR A 71 6.76 3.84 -9.27
C TYR A 71 7.49 4.23 -7.97
N HIS A 72 7.38 5.51 -7.61
CA HIS A 72 7.97 6.09 -6.42
C HIS A 72 7.00 7.02 -5.71
N LEU A 73 7.20 7.17 -4.40
CA LEU A 73 6.47 8.14 -3.59
C LEU A 73 7.10 9.53 -3.73
N THR A 74 6.25 10.56 -3.75
CA THR A 74 6.69 11.96 -3.75
C THR A 74 5.82 12.80 -2.82
N SER A 75 6.43 13.82 -2.21
CA SER A 75 5.73 14.84 -1.42
C SER A 75 5.23 16.01 -2.27
N LYS A 76 5.55 16.03 -3.57
CA LYS A 76 5.18 17.10 -4.50
C LYS A 76 3.96 16.70 -5.35
N GLY A 77 3.16 17.68 -5.72
CA GLY A 77 2.02 17.50 -6.62
C GLY A 77 0.67 17.33 -5.92
N PRO A 78 -0.40 17.09 -6.70
CA PRO A 78 -1.74 16.93 -6.16
C PRO A 78 -1.85 15.67 -5.30
N MET A 79 -2.69 15.74 -4.26
CA MET A 79 -2.94 14.59 -3.39
C MET A 79 -3.63 13.47 -4.15
N ASN A 80 -3.14 12.25 -3.95
CA ASN A 80 -3.77 11.06 -4.54
C ASN A 80 -5.22 10.94 -4.01
N GLU A 81 -6.16 10.65 -4.91
CA GLU A 81 -7.59 10.49 -4.60
C GLU A 81 -7.82 9.46 -3.50
N LYS A 82 -7.13 8.32 -3.57
CA LYS A 82 -7.23 7.24 -2.58
C LYS A 82 -6.76 7.69 -1.21
N LEU A 83 -5.66 8.45 -1.15
CA LEU A 83 -5.17 9.04 0.10
C LEU A 83 -6.18 10.04 0.68
N ASN A 84 -6.76 10.90 -0.17
CA ASN A 84 -7.74 11.89 0.25
C ASN A 84 -9.02 11.22 0.80
N GLN A 85 -9.50 10.17 0.16
CA GLN A 85 -10.63 9.37 0.66
C GLN A 85 -10.33 8.81 2.06
N TYR A 86 -9.17 8.19 2.25
CA TYR A 86 -8.78 7.62 3.54
C TYR A 86 -8.62 8.67 4.66
N LEU A 87 -8.17 9.88 4.31
CA LEU A 87 -8.11 11.02 5.22
C LEU A 87 -9.51 11.51 5.58
N SER A 88 -10.39 11.69 4.59
CA SER A 88 -11.76 12.16 4.79
C SER A 88 -12.61 11.21 5.64
N GLU A 89 -12.41 9.90 5.49
CA GLU A 89 -13.07 8.85 6.26
C GLU A 89 -12.47 8.63 7.66
N GLY A 90 -11.39 9.36 8.01
CA GLY A 90 -10.66 9.19 9.26
C GLY A 90 -10.06 7.79 9.44
N LYS A 91 -9.91 6.99 8.37
CA LYS A 91 -9.36 5.64 8.43
C LYS A 91 -7.90 5.66 8.90
N ILE A 92 -7.12 6.62 8.41
CA ILE A 92 -5.71 6.78 8.79
C ILE A 92 -5.57 7.03 10.29
N GLN A 93 -6.43 7.87 10.88
CA GLN A 93 -6.37 8.18 12.30
C GLN A 93 -6.69 6.96 13.17
N ARG A 94 -7.73 6.20 12.80
CA ARG A 94 -8.09 4.94 13.48
C ARG A 94 -6.97 3.92 13.40
N GLN A 95 -6.32 3.82 12.25
CA GLN A 95 -5.24 2.86 12.02
C GLN A 95 -3.96 3.25 12.79
N LYS A 96 -3.66 4.55 12.90
CA LYS A 96 -2.61 5.07 13.80
C LYS A 96 -2.85 4.72 15.25
N GLU A 97 -4.08 4.91 15.72
CA GLU A 97 -4.45 4.54 17.08
C GLU A 97 -4.29 3.03 17.32
N ALA A 98 -4.76 2.20 16.39
CA ALA A 98 -4.56 0.75 16.45
C ALA A 98 -3.07 0.38 16.51
N ASN A 99 -2.22 0.98 15.66
CA ASN A 99 -0.78 0.76 15.67
C ASN A 99 -0.15 1.17 17.01
N ARG A 100 -0.55 2.32 17.56
CA ARG A 100 -0.08 2.79 18.88
C ARG A 100 -0.41 1.80 19.99
N TRP A 101 -1.61 1.20 19.98
CA TRP A 101 -1.99 0.17 20.92
C TRP A 101 -1.15 -1.10 20.72
N LEU A 102 -0.99 -1.58 19.48
CA LEU A 102 -0.15 -2.73 19.16
C LEU A 102 1.28 -2.55 19.67
N ASP A 103 1.89 -1.39 19.44
CA ASP A 103 3.25 -1.09 19.88
C ASP A 103 3.37 -1.01 21.41
N LYS A 104 2.33 -0.52 22.10
CA LYS A 104 2.26 -0.53 23.56
C LYS A 104 2.26 -1.96 24.12
N PHE A 105 1.55 -2.88 23.46
CA PHE A 105 1.43 -4.27 23.91
C PHE A 105 2.58 -5.18 23.44
N LYS A 106 3.31 -4.82 22.38
CA LYS A 106 4.50 -5.55 21.91
C LYS A 106 5.73 -5.36 22.81
N LYS A 107 5.80 -4.30 23.61
CA LYS A 107 6.94 -3.98 24.49
C LYS A 107 6.91 -4.74 25.84
N ARG A 108 6.25 -5.90 25.91
CA ARG A 108 6.19 -6.78 27.08
C ARG A 108 6.68 -8.16 26.68
#